data_AF-W4GX33-F1
#
_entry.id   AF-W4GX33-F1
#
_cell.length_a   1.000
_cell.length_b   1.000
_cell.length_c   1.000
_cell.angle_alpha   90.00
_cell.angle_beta   90.00
_cell.angle_gamma   90.00
#
_symmetry.space_group_name_H-M   'P 1'
#
loop_
_entity.id
_entity.type
_entity.pdbx_description
1 polymer ?
#
loop_
_entity_poly.entity_id
_entity_poly.type
_entity_poly.pdbx_seq_one_letter_code
_entity_poly.pdbx_strand_id
1 'polypeptide(L)'
;MPNALPPRSSSELSESRSRHREQEAAWMVEQSDLRSLLDRTHDVDLSTINYIAGVDISFFPGTDDACATLVILSFPELKVTCEASCHTTLTLPYIPTFLAFREIPALLPLFDMIPREFHPQVVLVDGNGELHPRGFGIASHLGVVTQLPTIGVAKTFLNVDGLTKRSVRALVEEKKAAVRATDIGDTKSSSVVALRLQGESSKVKPPHA
;
A
#
# COMPACT_ATOMS: atom_id res chain seq x y z
N MET A 1 19.92 7.20 -34.11
CA MET A 1 18.73 8.05 -33.93
C MET A 1 17.54 7.11 -33.79
N PRO A 2 16.85 7.02 -32.64
CA PRO A 2 15.62 6.25 -32.57
C PRO A 2 14.55 7.00 -33.38
N ASN A 3 13.95 6.31 -34.36
CA ASN A 3 12.83 6.84 -35.12
C ASN A 3 11.69 7.17 -34.14
N ALA A 4 11.27 8.43 -34.10
CA ALA A 4 10.07 8.81 -33.36
C ALA A 4 8.88 8.04 -33.94
N LEU A 5 8.15 7.32 -33.09
CA LEU A 5 6.90 6.66 -33.47
C LEU A 5 5.94 7.71 -34.06
N PRO A 6 5.22 7.39 -35.16
CA PRO A 6 4.27 8.33 -35.75
C PRO A 6 3.18 8.71 -34.73
N PRO A 7 2.68 9.95 -34.77
CA PRO A 7 1.60 10.38 -33.88
C PRO A 7 0.36 9.52 -34.12
N ARG A 8 -0.25 9.04 -33.03
CA ARG A 8 -1.48 8.23 -33.07
C ARG A 8 -2.62 9.00 -33.72
N SER A 9 -3.46 8.30 -34.48
CA SER A 9 -4.62 8.87 -35.14
C SER A 9 -5.70 9.30 -34.14
N SER A 10 -6.62 10.18 -34.57
CA SER A 10 -7.74 10.64 -33.72
C SER A 10 -8.67 9.49 -33.29
N SER A 11 -8.85 8.48 -34.14
CA SER A 11 -9.60 7.27 -33.81
C SER A 11 -8.87 6.40 -32.79
N GLU A 12 -7.57 6.20 -32.94
CA GLU A 12 -6.73 5.43 -31.98
C GLU A 12 -6.71 6.09 -30.59
N LEU A 13 -6.66 7.42 -30.54
CA LEU A 13 -6.75 8.19 -29.29
C LEU A 13 -8.14 8.08 -28.64
N SER A 14 -9.20 8.06 -29.44
CA SER A 14 -10.58 7.86 -28.95
C SER A 14 -10.78 6.46 -28.37
N GLU A 15 -10.35 5.43 -29.08
CA GLU A 15 -10.41 4.03 -28.65
C GLU A 15 -9.55 3.76 -27.41
N SER A 16 -8.36 4.36 -27.33
CA SER A 16 -7.51 4.29 -26.14
C SER A 16 -8.18 4.93 -24.93
N ARG A 17 -8.91 6.04 -25.11
CA ARG A 17 -9.66 6.69 -24.04
C ARG A 17 -10.88 5.89 -23.61
N SER A 18 -11.58 5.21 -24.54
CA SER A 18 -12.71 4.32 -24.21
C SER A 18 -12.23 3.16 -23.34
N ARG A 19 -11.20 2.44 -23.79
CA ARG A 19 -10.61 1.31 -23.05
C ARG A 19 -10.15 1.70 -21.65
N HIS A 20 -9.53 2.88 -21.50
CA HIS A 20 -9.12 3.38 -20.19
C HIS A 20 -10.30 3.61 -19.24
N ARG A 21 -11.41 4.18 -19.74
CA ARG A 21 -12.62 4.41 -18.93
C ARG A 21 -13.31 3.11 -18.55
N GLU A 22 -13.38 2.16 -19.48
CA GLU A 22 -13.93 0.82 -19.22
C GLU A 22 -13.12 0.09 -18.14
N GLN A 23 -11.78 0.12 -18.24
CA GLN A 23 -10.89 -0.46 -17.23
C GLN A 23 -11.04 0.21 -15.87
N GLU A 24 -11.11 1.54 -15.83
CA GLU A 24 -11.33 2.31 -14.60
C GLU A 24 -12.67 1.94 -13.95
N ALA A 25 -13.74 1.80 -14.74
CA ALA A 25 -15.05 1.39 -14.25
C ALA A 25 -15.03 -0.04 -13.68
N ALA A 26 -14.36 -0.98 -14.37
CA ALA A 26 -14.21 -2.35 -13.91
C ALA A 26 -13.44 -2.42 -12.58
N TRP A 27 -12.28 -1.76 -12.48
CA TRP A 27 -11.52 -1.71 -11.23
C TRP A 27 -12.23 -0.98 -10.11
N MET A 28 -13.11 -0.02 -10.44
CA MET A 28 -13.91 0.66 -9.42
C MET A 28 -14.87 -0.30 -8.72
N VAL A 29 -15.51 -1.20 -9.47
CA VAL A 29 -16.40 -2.24 -8.93
C VAL A 29 -15.60 -3.23 -8.11
N GLU A 30 -14.55 -3.80 -8.72
CA GLU A 30 -13.72 -4.82 -8.06
C GLU A 30 -13.07 -4.31 -6.77
N GLN A 31 -12.57 -3.08 -6.77
CA GLN A 31 -11.99 -2.47 -5.56
C GLN A 31 -13.04 -2.27 -4.47
N SER A 32 -14.29 -1.95 -4.83
CA SER A 32 -15.38 -1.83 -3.87
C SER A 32 -15.73 -3.18 -3.25
N ASP A 33 -15.78 -4.23 -4.07
CA ASP A 33 -16.07 -5.59 -3.63
C ASP A 33 -14.97 -6.09 -2.69
N LEU A 34 -13.70 -5.95 -3.08
CA LEU A 34 -12.56 -6.34 -2.23
C LEU A 34 -12.49 -5.52 -0.95
N ARG A 35 -12.78 -4.21 -1.00
CA ARG A 35 -12.83 -3.36 0.20
C ARG A 35 -13.86 -3.84 1.21
N SER A 36 -14.98 -4.40 0.75
CA SER A 36 -16.03 -4.93 1.63
C SER A 36 -15.55 -6.12 2.47
N LEU A 37 -14.47 -6.78 2.05
CA LEU A 37 -13.86 -7.92 2.74
C LEU A 37 -12.82 -7.50 3.80
N LEU A 38 -12.56 -6.20 3.99
CA LEU A 38 -11.60 -5.74 4.99
C LEU A 38 -12.06 -6.03 6.41
N ASP A 39 -11.35 -6.94 7.08
CA ASP A 39 -11.42 -7.11 8.52
C ASP A 39 -10.53 -6.08 9.24
N ARG A 40 -11.12 -5.32 10.16
CA ARG A 40 -10.45 -4.30 10.98
C ARG A 40 -10.51 -4.63 12.47
N THR A 41 -11.07 -5.78 12.80
CA THR A 41 -11.33 -6.25 14.15
C THR A 41 -10.40 -7.38 14.56
N HIS A 42 -9.65 -7.93 13.60
CA HIS A 42 -8.62 -8.92 13.87
C HIS A 42 -7.60 -8.38 14.87
N ASP A 43 -7.48 -9.06 16.01
CA ASP A 43 -6.48 -8.78 17.03
C ASP A 43 -5.26 -9.68 16.81
N VAL A 44 -4.06 -9.10 16.89
CA VAL A 44 -2.80 -9.80 16.62
C VAL A 44 -2.02 -9.91 17.92
N ASP A 45 -1.87 -11.15 18.42
CA ASP A 45 -1.03 -11.43 19.57
C ASP A 45 0.45 -11.42 19.15
N LEU A 46 1.15 -10.34 19.53
CA LEU A 46 2.58 -10.16 19.22
C LEU A 46 3.47 -11.28 19.75
N SER A 47 3.07 -12.00 20.81
CA SER A 47 3.85 -13.12 21.35
C SER A 47 3.84 -14.36 20.44
N THR A 48 2.91 -14.41 19.48
CA THR A 48 2.78 -15.49 18.50
C THR A 48 3.49 -15.22 17.17
N ILE A 49 4.06 -14.01 17.01
CA ILE A 49 4.76 -13.60 15.79
C ILE A 49 6.22 -14.06 15.86
N ASN A 50 6.58 -14.97 14.95
CA ASN A 50 7.94 -15.43 14.73
C ASN A 50 8.57 -14.78 13.49
N TYR A 51 7.75 -14.46 12.48
CA TYR A 51 8.20 -13.91 11.21
C TYR A 51 7.30 -12.75 10.75
N ILE A 52 7.94 -11.71 10.25
CA ILE A 52 7.28 -10.62 9.54
C ILE A 52 7.84 -10.53 8.12
N ALA A 53 7.00 -10.13 7.18
CA ALA A 53 7.44 -9.86 5.81
C ALA A 53 7.51 -8.36 5.55
N GLY A 54 8.43 -7.95 4.68
CA GLY A 54 8.41 -6.66 4.01
C GLY A 54 8.25 -6.87 2.51
N VAL A 55 7.40 -6.07 1.85
CA VAL A 55 7.27 -6.08 0.39
C VAL A 55 7.48 -4.69 -0.19
N ASP A 56 8.14 -4.65 -1.34
CA ASP A 56 8.37 -3.45 -2.15
C ASP A 56 8.32 -3.79 -3.64
N ILE A 57 8.02 -2.79 -4.45
CA ILE A 57 8.15 -2.86 -5.91
C ILE A 57 8.80 -1.59 -6.43
N SER A 58 9.87 -1.77 -7.19
CA SER A 58 10.67 -0.67 -7.72
C SER A 58 10.71 -0.73 -9.24
N PHE A 59 10.35 0.39 -9.88
CA PHE A 59 10.31 0.51 -11.34
C PHE A 59 11.66 0.90 -11.93
N PHE A 60 11.99 0.36 -13.09
CA PHE A 60 13.15 0.78 -13.87
C PHE A 60 12.83 2.10 -14.60
N PRO A 61 13.65 3.16 -14.42
CA PRO A 61 13.36 4.48 -14.98
C PRO A 61 13.11 4.47 -16.49
N GLY A 62 11.98 5.04 -16.92
CA GLY A 62 11.63 5.17 -18.33
C GLY A 62 11.08 3.90 -18.99
N THR A 63 10.75 2.88 -18.20
CA THR A 63 10.17 1.61 -18.67
C THR A 63 8.95 1.22 -17.84
N ASP A 64 8.21 0.20 -18.30
CA ASP A 64 7.17 -0.47 -17.50
C ASP A 64 7.72 -1.69 -16.74
N ASP A 65 9.04 -1.91 -16.77
CA ASP A 65 9.68 -2.97 -16.03
C ASP A 65 9.80 -2.59 -14.55
N ALA A 66 9.72 -3.59 -13.68
CA ALA A 66 9.93 -3.45 -12.25
C ALA A 66 10.55 -4.69 -11.64
N CYS A 67 11.09 -4.52 -10.44
CA CYS A 67 11.49 -5.61 -9.56
C CYS A 67 10.55 -5.60 -8.35
N ALA A 68 9.80 -6.70 -8.16
CA ALA A 68 9.03 -6.94 -6.96
C ALA A 68 9.88 -7.78 -5.99
N THR A 69 9.84 -7.45 -4.70
CA THR A 69 10.64 -8.13 -3.68
C THR A 69 9.81 -8.38 -2.42
N LEU A 70 10.01 -9.55 -1.81
CA LEU A 70 9.48 -9.95 -0.52
C LEU A 70 10.64 -10.44 0.34
N VAL A 71 10.76 -9.91 1.56
CA VAL A 71 11.81 -10.30 2.52
C VAL A 71 11.15 -10.75 3.80
N ILE A 72 11.57 -11.90 4.34
CA ILE A 72 11.14 -12.40 5.65
C ILE A 72 12.19 -12.10 6.70
N LEU A 73 11.77 -11.49 7.80
CA LEU A 73 12.59 -11.23 8.97
C LEU A 73 12.07 -12.04 10.16
N SER A 74 12.98 -12.60 10.95
CA SER A 74 12.62 -13.11 12.27
C SER A 74 12.16 -11.97 13.17
N PHE A 75 11.25 -12.25 14.08
CA PHE A 75 10.72 -11.29 15.04
C PHE A 75 10.85 -11.86 16.45
N PRO A 76 11.35 -11.09 17.44
CA PRO A 76 11.64 -9.66 17.39
C PRO A 76 13.06 -9.27 16.92
N GLU A 77 13.93 -10.22 16.55
CA GLU A 77 15.36 -9.93 16.29
C GLU A 77 15.62 -9.17 14.98
N LEU A 78 14.63 -9.12 14.07
CA LEU A 78 14.69 -8.45 12.77
C LEU A 78 15.85 -8.94 11.89
N LYS A 79 16.14 -10.25 11.93
CA LYS A 79 17.16 -10.87 11.08
C LYS A 79 16.52 -11.39 9.81
N VAL A 80 17.09 -11.05 8.66
CA VAL A 80 16.65 -11.61 7.37
C VAL A 80 16.86 -13.13 7.38
N THR A 81 15.81 -13.87 7.03
CA THR A 81 15.81 -15.33 7.00
C THR A 81 15.57 -15.89 5.61
N CYS A 82 14.75 -15.21 4.80
CA CYS A 82 14.48 -15.58 3.42
C CYS A 82 14.15 -14.33 2.61
N GLU A 83 14.42 -14.37 1.31
CA GLU A 83 14.07 -13.33 0.35
C GLU A 83 13.65 -13.95 -0.97
N ALA A 84 12.71 -13.32 -1.65
CA ALA A 84 12.29 -13.67 -2.99
C ALA A 84 12.10 -12.38 -3.79
N SER A 85 12.64 -12.36 -5.01
CA SER A 85 12.49 -11.24 -5.93
C SER A 85 12.16 -11.75 -7.32
N CYS A 86 11.36 -10.98 -8.06
CA CYS A 86 11.08 -11.26 -9.45
C CYS A 86 11.16 -9.99 -10.30
N HIS A 87 11.76 -10.12 -11.47
CA HIS A 87 11.65 -9.12 -12.52
C HIS A 87 10.32 -9.30 -13.23
N THR A 88 9.59 -8.20 -13.46
CA THR A 88 8.29 -8.21 -14.12
C THR A 88 8.12 -6.98 -15.01
N THR A 89 7.16 -7.05 -15.93
CA THR A 89 6.73 -5.91 -16.76
C THR A 89 5.26 -5.63 -16.46
N LEU A 90 4.94 -4.44 -15.97
CA LEU A 90 3.58 -4.07 -15.58
C LEU A 90 2.78 -3.59 -16.80
N THR A 91 2.14 -4.53 -17.49
CA THR A 91 1.40 -4.28 -18.74
C THR A 91 0.10 -3.50 -18.57
N LEU A 92 -0.44 -3.44 -17.35
CA LEU A 92 -1.67 -2.72 -17.02
C LEU A 92 -1.42 -1.20 -16.98
N PRO A 93 -2.39 -0.37 -17.40
CA PRO A 93 -2.22 1.09 -17.43
C PRO A 93 -2.12 1.69 -16.02
N TYR A 94 -1.37 2.78 -15.90
CA TYR A 94 -1.38 3.59 -14.69
C TYR A 94 -2.67 4.43 -14.59
N ILE A 95 -3.57 4.01 -13.71
CA ILE A 95 -4.77 4.79 -13.35
C ILE A 95 -4.62 5.23 -11.89
N PRO A 96 -4.66 6.55 -11.60
CA PRO A 96 -4.59 7.05 -10.22
C PRO A 96 -5.61 6.36 -9.32
N THR A 97 -5.23 6.04 -8.07
CA THR A 97 -6.01 5.26 -7.07
C THR A 97 -6.18 3.76 -7.33
N PHE A 98 -5.62 3.24 -8.42
CA PHE A 98 -5.69 1.82 -8.78
C PHE A 98 -4.31 1.17 -8.92
N LEU A 99 -3.27 1.77 -8.33
CA LEU A 99 -1.90 1.27 -8.42
C LEU A 99 -1.76 -0.19 -7.96
N ALA A 100 -2.51 -0.57 -6.92
CA ALA A 100 -2.52 -1.93 -6.38
C ALA A 100 -2.84 -3.00 -7.44
N PHE A 101 -3.71 -2.70 -8.42
CA PHE A 101 -4.05 -3.64 -9.50
C PHE A 101 -2.87 -3.93 -10.43
N ARG A 102 -1.92 -2.99 -10.55
CA ARG A 102 -0.69 -3.22 -11.32
C ARG A 102 0.33 -4.03 -10.53
N GLU A 103 0.46 -3.76 -9.24
CA GLU A 103 1.59 -4.23 -8.43
C GLU A 103 1.34 -5.59 -7.76
N ILE A 104 0.12 -5.84 -7.28
CA ILE A 104 -0.21 -7.09 -6.58
C ILE A 104 0.04 -8.35 -7.42
N PRO A 105 -0.30 -8.40 -8.72
CA PRO A 105 0.02 -9.57 -9.55
C PRO A 105 1.51 -9.94 -9.57
N ALA A 106 2.41 -8.97 -9.38
CA ALA A 106 3.85 -9.21 -9.29
C ALA A 106 4.30 -9.66 -7.90
N LEU A 107 3.59 -9.24 -6.84
CA LEU A 107 3.89 -9.59 -5.45
C LEU A 107 3.38 -10.98 -5.06
N LEU A 108 2.18 -11.38 -5.52
CA LEU A 108 1.55 -12.64 -5.11
C LEU A 108 2.44 -13.88 -5.32
N PRO A 109 3.10 -14.07 -6.48
CA PRO A 109 3.94 -15.25 -6.70
C PRO A 109 5.14 -15.34 -5.75
N LEU A 110 5.57 -14.22 -5.16
CA LEU A 110 6.71 -14.22 -4.22
C LEU A 110 6.39 -14.97 -2.93
N PHE A 111 5.12 -14.97 -2.50
CA PHE A 111 4.70 -15.73 -1.32
C PHE A 111 4.85 -17.24 -1.54
N ASP A 112 4.62 -17.73 -2.76
CA ASP A 112 4.79 -19.15 -3.11
C ASP A 112 6.27 -19.58 -3.19
N MET A 113 7.19 -18.62 -3.33
CA MET A 113 8.64 -18.88 -3.36
C MET A 113 9.24 -19.03 -1.95
N ILE A 114 8.52 -18.60 -0.91
CA ILE A 114 8.99 -18.68 0.47
C ILE A 114 8.74 -20.08 1.04
N PRO A 115 9.73 -20.71 1.69
CA PRO A 115 9.52 -21.97 2.39
C PRO A 115 8.45 -21.81 3.48
N ARG A 116 7.55 -22.80 3.59
CA ARG A 116 6.37 -22.73 4.49
C ARG A 116 6.72 -22.46 5.95
N GLU A 117 7.86 -22.94 6.41
CA GLU A 117 8.35 -22.71 7.78
C GLU A 117 8.65 -21.24 8.09
N PHE A 118 8.84 -20.40 7.06
CA PHE A 118 9.10 -18.97 7.15
C PHE A 118 7.89 -18.12 6.74
N HIS A 119 6.70 -18.71 6.62
CA HIS A 119 5.51 -17.92 6.31
C HIS A 119 5.28 -16.82 7.36
N PRO A 120 5.09 -15.56 6.92
CA PRO A 120 4.95 -14.44 7.84
C PRO A 120 3.57 -14.42 8.50
N GLN A 121 3.52 -13.98 9.75
CA GLN A 121 2.24 -13.68 10.42
C GLN A 121 1.72 -12.28 10.09
N VAL A 122 2.60 -11.36 9.71
CA VAL A 122 2.26 -9.96 9.36
C VAL A 122 3.12 -9.49 8.20
N VAL A 123 2.55 -8.72 7.28
CA VAL A 123 3.26 -8.14 6.14
C VAL A 123 3.26 -6.62 6.21
N LEU A 124 4.44 -6.02 6.15
CA LEU A 124 4.66 -4.58 6.00
C LEU A 124 4.77 -4.28 4.51
N VAL A 125 3.94 -3.38 4.02
CA VAL A 125 3.82 -3.06 2.61
C VAL A 125 4.27 -1.63 2.38
N ASP A 126 5.24 -1.40 1.49
CA ASP A 126 5.60 -0.04 1.07
C ASP A 126 4.44 0.60 0.29
N GLY A 127 3.64 1.40 0.99
CA GLY A 127 2.43 1.97 0.42
C GLY A 127 1.35 2.22 1.48
N ASN A 128 0.21 2.74 1.02
CA ASN A 128 -0.92 3.04 1.90
C ASN A 128 -1.87 1.85 2.04
N GLY A 129 -2.53 1.75 3.20
CA GLY A 129 -3.71 0.91 3.44
C GLY A 129 -5.00 1.73 3.36
N GLU A 130 -5.68 1.92 4.50
CA GLU A 130 -6.93 2.69 4.58
C GLU A 130 -6.74 4.21 4.34
N LEU A 131 -5.53 4.74 4.52
CA LEU A 131 -5.20 6.13 4.14
C LEU A 131 -5.04 6.25 2.62
N HIS A 132 -6.15 6.12 1.92
CA HIS A 132 -6.24 6.10 0.47
C HIS A 132 -7.56 6.76 0.05
N PRO A 133 -7.67 7.47 -1.09
CA PRO A 133 -8.92 8.11 -1.53
C PRO A 133 -10.12 7.16 -1.43
N ARG A 134 -9.93 5.91 -1.80
CA ARG A 134 -11.00 4.89 -1.77
C ARG A 134 -11.03 4.04 -0.50
N GLY A 135 -10.26 4.39 0.52
CA GLY A 135 -10.13 3.61 1.76
C GLY A 135 -9.54 2.21 1.56
N PHE A 136 -8.87 1.98 0.43
CA PHE A 136 -8.40 0.66 -0.01
C PHE A 136 -7.15 0.78 -0.88
N GLY A 137 -6.03 1.11 -0.25
CA GLY A 137 -4.70 1.15 -0.88
C GLY A 137 -4.09 -0.24 -1.04
N ILE A 138 -2.84 -0.29 -1.52
CA ILE A 138 -2.13 -1.55 -1.81
C ILE A 138 -2.00 -2.47 -0.59
N ALA A 139 -1.73 -1.93 0.61
CA ALA A 139 -1.59 -2.77 1.79
C ALA A 139 -2.91 -3.49 2.11
N SER A 140 -4.01 -2.74 2.12
CA SER A 140 -5.36 -3.27 2.31
C SER A 140 -5.75 -4.29 1.25
N HIS A 141 -5.41 -4.01 -0.02
CA HIS A 141 -5.69 -4.92 -1.12
C HIS A 141 -4.88 -6.21 -0.97
N LEU A 142 -3.57 -6.12 -0.74
CA LEU A 142 -2.72 -7.28 -0.54
C LEU A 142 -3.24 -8.15 0.61
N GLY A 143 -3.58 -7.55 1.77
CA GLY A 143 -4.08 -8.29 2.92
C GLY A 143 -5.37 -9.05 2.66
N VAL A 144 -6.30 -8.47 1.90
CA VAL A 144 -7.53 -9.15 1.46
C VAL A 144 -7.20 -10.33 0.54
N VAL A 145 -6.30 -10.19 -0.43
CA VAL A 145 -6.04 -11.28 -1.38
C VAL A 145 -5.16 -12.38 -0.79
N THR A 146 -4.24 -12.05 0.12
CA THR A 146 -3.38 -13.04 0.79
C THR A 146 -3.99 -13.61 2.06
N GLN A 147 -5.07 -13.00 2.56
CA GLN A 147 -5.66 -13.32 3.87
C GLN A 147 -4.62 -13.22 5.02
N LEU A 148 -3.74 -12.23 4.93
CA LEU A 148 -2.72 -11.95 5.96
C LEU A 148 -2.94 -10.56 6.56
N PRO A 149 -2.66 -10.38 7.86
CA PRO A 149 -2.55 -9.04 8.45
C PRO A 149 -1.51 -8.20 7.71
N THR A 150 -1.90 -7.00 7.28
CA THR A 150 -1.01 -6.07 6.55
C THR A 150 -0.95 -4.70 7.19
N ILE A 151 0.24 -4.10 7.18
CA ILE A 151 0.46 -2.71 7.60
C ILE A 151 1.04 -1.94 6.43
N GLY A 152 0.36 -0.87 6.01
CA GLY A 152 0.88 0.06 5.01
C GLY A 152 1.88 1.03 5.62
N VAL A 153 3.10 1.06 5.09
CA VAL A 153 4.21 1.91 5.52
C VAL A 153 4.57 2.87 4.38
N ALA A 154 3.85 3.99 4.27
CA ALA A 154 4.08 4.95 3.21
C ALA A 154 5.21 5.96 3.56
N LYS A 155 6.13 6.18 2.61
CA LYS A 155 7.23 7.17 2.73
C LYS A 155 6.75 8.62 2.67
N THR A 156 5.62 8.87 2.00
CA THR A 156 5.03 10.19 1.81
C THR A 156 3.59 10.22 2.30
N PHE A 157 3.23 11.27 3.03
CA PHE A 157 1.86 11.46 3.50
C PHE A 157 0.92 11.74 2.32
N LEU A 158 -0.12 10.92 2.17
CA LEU A 158 -1.13 11.10 1.14
C LEU A 158 -2.24 12.03 1.63
N ASN A 159 -2.42 13.17 0.96
CA ASN A 159 -3.49 14.09 1.30
C ASN A 159 -4.82 13.57 0.75
N VAL A 160 -5.67 13.07 1.64
CA VAL A 160 -6.98 12.50 1.31
C VAL A 160 -8.05 13.21 2.14
N ASP A 161 -9.17 13.58 1.54
CA ASP A 161 -10.35 14.10 2.25
C ASP A 161 -10.11 15.32 3.15
N GLY A 162 -9.17 16.17 2.73
CA GLY A 162 -8.79 17.34 3.52
C GLY A 162 -7.87 17.01 4.70
N LEU A 163 -7.51 15.74 4.91
CA LEU A 163 -6.37 15.37 5.74
C LEU A 163 -5.12 15.93 5.08
N THR A 164 -4.43 16.80 5.81
CA THR A 164 -3.15 17.35 5.40
C THR A 164 -2.10 16.91 6.40
N LYS A 165 -0.84 16.87 5.95
CA LYS A 165 0.29 16.63 6.84
C LYS A 165 0.29 17.57 8.06
N ARG A 166 -0.16 18.82 7.88
CA ARG A 166 -0.27 19.80 8.97
C ARG A 166 -1.37 19.45 9.96
N SER A 167 -2.58 19.12 9.48
CA SER A 167 -3.71 18.79 10.38
C SER A 167 -3.44 17.50 11.15
N VAL A 168 -2.88 16.47 10.51
CA VAL A 168 -2.53 15.22 11.20
C VAL A 168 -1.43 15.43 12.24
N ARG A 169 -0.42 16.25 11.96
CA ARG A 169 0.61 16.59 12.96
C ARG A 169 0.02 17.27 14.19
N ALA A 170 -0.96 18.15 14.02
CA ALA A 170 -1.65 18.77 15.14
C ALA A 170 -2.37 17.73 16.01
N LEU A 171 -3.08 16.77 15.39
CA LEU A 171 -3.75 15.67 16.10
C LEU A 171 -2.75 14.76 16.85
N VAL A 172 -1.58 14.49 16.26
CA VAL A 172 -0.52 13.71 16.91
C VAL A 172 -0.04 14.41 18.18
N GLU A 173 0.24 15.71 18.11
CA GLU A 173 0.73 16.47 19.25
C GLU A 173 -0.33 16.64 20.34
N GLU A 174 -1.59 16.84 19.97
CA GLU A 174 -2.73 16.82 20.91
C GLU A 174 -2.83 15.47 21.64
N LYS A 175 -2.76 14.36 20.91
CA LYS A 175 -2.84 13.02 21.51
C LYS A 175 -1.64 12.71 22.40
N LYS A 176 -0.43 13.11 22.00
CA LYS A 176 0.76 12.98 22.86
C LYS A 176 0.63 13.79 24.13
N ALA A 177 0.08 15.00 24.06
CA ALA A 177 -0.15 15.85 25.23
C ALA A 177 -1.16 15.19 26.19
N ALA A 178 -2.24 14.61 25.65
CA ALA A 178 -3.22 13.88 26.44
C ALA A 178 -2.61 12.66 27.17
N VAL A 179 -1.81 11.84 26.48
CA VAL A 179 -1.12 10.68 27.10
C VAL A 179 -0.14 11.12 28.19
N ARG A 180 0.61 12.19 27.97
CA ARG A 180 1.52 12.74 28.99
C ARG A 180 0.80 13.27 30.23
N ALA A 181 -0.41 13.80 30.05
CA ALA A 181 -1.22 14.30 31.17
C ALA A 181 -1.77 13.15 32.04
N THR A 182 -1.92 11.94 31.48
CA THR A 182 -2.36 10.75 32.22
C THR A 182 -1.21 9.97 32.86
N ASP A 183 0.00 10.07 32.31
CA ASP A 183 1.21 9.41 32.84
C ASP A 183 1.89 10.27 33.93
N ILE A 184 1.41 10.18 35.17
CA ILE A 184 1.95 10.93 36.34
C ILE A 184 3.36 10.41 36.77
N GLY A 185 3.91 9.37 36.13
CA GLY A 185 5.00 8.57 36.71
C GLY A 185 6.32 8.41 35.96
N ASP A 186 6.43 8.70 34.66
CA ASP A 186 7.66 8.35 33.93
C ASP A 186 8.05 9.37 32.84
N THR A 187 9.06 10.19 33.14
CA THR A 187 9.47 11.35 32.34
C THR A 187 10.37 11.00 31.15
N LYS A 188 10.59 9.71 30.84
CA LYS A 188 11.49 9.28 29.76
C LYS A 188 10.90 8.34 28.70
N SER A 189 9.63 7.94 28.80
CA SER A 189 9.00 7.16 27.72
C SER A 189 8.59 8.09 26.58
N SER A 190 9.12 7.88 25.38
CA SER A 190 8.57 8.54 24.18
C SER A 190 7.13 8.07 24.03
N SER A 191 6.15 8.93 24.31
CA SER A 191 4.74 8.56 24.19
C SER A 191 4.41 8.21 22.73
N VAL A 192 4.37 6.91 22.45
CA VAL A 192 3.94 6.37 21.16
C VAL A 192 2.43 6.56 21.10
N VAL A 193 1.97 7.26 20.07
CA VAL A 193 0.54 7.46 19.82
C VAL A 193 0.19 6.87 18.47
N ALA A 194 -0.93 6.15 18.42
CA ALA A 194 -1.53 5.68 17.18
C ALA A 194 -2.75 6.54 16.85
N LEU A 195 -2.85 6.98 15.60
CA LEU A 195 -4.04 7.62 15.04
C LEU A 195 -4.56 6.77 13.90
N ARG A 196 -5.85 6.48 13.91
CA ARG A 196 -6.51 5.89 12.76
C ARG A 196 -6.81 7.01 11.76
N LEU A 197 -6.28 6.88 10.55
CA LEU A 197 -6.53 7.79 9.44
C LEU A 197 -7.11 6.97 8.29
N GLN A 198 -8.21 7.44 7.72
CA GLN A 198 -8.92 6.74 6.66
C GLN A 198 -9.38 7.77 5.62
N GLY A 199 -9.32 7.37 4.35
CA GLY A 199 -10.00 8.06 3.27
C GLY A 199 -11.29 7.36 2.85
N GLU A 200 -12.23 8.16 2.36
CA GLU A 200 -13.58 7.79 1.97
C GLU A 200 -13.99 8.42 0.63
N SER A 201 -13.37 9.53 0.21
CA SER A 201 -13.68 10.14 -1.08
C SER A 201 -12.90 9.49 -2.21
N SER A 202 -13.63 8.84 -3.10
CA SER A 202 -13.15 8.41 -4.42
C SER A 202 -12.56 9.54 -5.30
N LYS A 203 -12.55 10.79 -4.82
CA LYS A 203 -11.97 11.96 -5.48
C LYS A 203 -10.49 12.13 -5.10
N VAL A 204 -9.62 12.09 -6.10
CA VAL A 204 -8.23 12.53 -5.98
C VAL A 204 -8.19 14.05 -6.10
N LYS A 205 -7.64 14.76 -5.11
CA LYS A 205 -7.18 16.15 -5.36
C LYS A 205 -5.87 16.07 -6.17
N PRO A 206 -5.73 16.79 -7.28
CA PRO A 206 -4.48 16.81 -8.03
C PRO A 206 -3.34 17.30 -7.12
N PRO A 207 -2.09 16.84 -7.34
CA PRO A 207 -0.95 17.14 -6.46
C PRO A 207 -0.56 18.62 -6.40
N HIS A 208 -1.21 19.50 -7.17
CA HIS A 208 -1.06 20.95 -7.09
C HIS A 208 -2.42 21.64 -7.29
N ALA A 209 -2.99 22.14 -6.20
CA ALA A 209 -4.03 23.18 -6.18
C ALA A 209 -3.68 24.16 -5.06
#